data_AF-A0A060CRX4-F1
#
_entry.id   AF-A0A060CRX4-F1
#
_cell.length_a   1.000
_cell.length_b   1.000
_cell.length_c   1.000
_cell.angle_alpha   90.00
_cell.angle_beta   90.00
_cell.angle_gamma   90.00
#
_symmetry.space_group_name_H-M   'P 1'
#
loop_
_entity.id
_entity.type
_entity.pdbx_description
1 polymer ?
#
loop_
_entity_poly.entity_id
_entity_poly.type
_entity_poly.pdbx_seq_one_letter_code
_entity_poly.pdbx_strand_id
1 'polypeptide(L)'
;MAQETAPATPAPPTAAPAVPCGGDFEAWKQGVAAEAKTAGVGQVGLDALEDATIDDKVLARDRAQGVFSQTFIQFSGRMISAYRLKQGKARLDKYADIFARAEQEYGVPGPIVTAFWALETDFGAVQGDFHTLNALVTLAHDCRRP
;
A
#
# COMPACT_ATOMS: atom_id res chain seq x y z
N MET A 1 47.95 35.45 16.53
CA MET A 1 46.60 35.98 16.23
C MET A 1 45.88 34.93 15.37
N ALA A 2 45.27 33.93 16.00
CA ALA A 2 44.37 32.99 15.34
C ALA A 2 43.01 33.17 16.03
N GLN A 3 42.01 33.61 15.28
CA GLN A 3 40.64 33.77 15.77
C GLN A 3 39.92 32.43 15.52
N GLU A 4 39.46 31.82 16.61
CA GLU A 4 38.63 30.63 16.60
C GLU A 4 37.19 31.05 16.30
N THR A 5 36.66 30.59 15.16
CA THR A 5 35.27 30.86 14.77
C THR A 5 34.33 29.90 15.48
N ALA A 6 33.38 30.45 16.24
CA ALA A 6 32.35 29.68 16.93
C ALA A 6 31.41 28.96 15.94
N PRO A 7 30.92 27.75 16.27
CA PRO A 7 30.01 26.99 15.42
C PRO A 7 28.61 27.65 15.39
N ALA A 8 27.99 27.68 14.20
CA ALA A 8 26.64 28.17 14.01
C ALA A 8 25.60 27.17 14.54
N THR A 9 24.64 27.65 15.33
CA THR A 9 23.51 26.87 15.84
C THR A 9 22.54 26.52 14.69
N PRO A 10 22.16 25.25 14.49
CA PRO A 10 21.18 24.89 13.48
C PRO A 10 19.78 25.41 13.87
N ALA A 11 19.08 25.99 12.90
CA ALA A 11 17.69 26.42 13.07
C ALA A 11 16.76 25.19 13.28
N PRO A 12 15.69 25.32 14.10
CA PRO A 12 14.73 24.23 14.27
C PRO A 12 14.01 23.93 12.95
N PRO A 13 13.69 22.66 12.67
CA PRO A 13 12.93 22.30 11.47
C PRO A 13 11.53 22.94 11.53
N THR A 14 11.17 23.65 10.47
CA THR A 14 9.80 24.15 10.27
C THR A 14 8.86 22.95 10.17
N ALA A 15 7.89 22.84 11.09
CA ALA A 15 6.87 21.80 11.02
C ALA A 15 6.06 21.97 9.72
N ALA A 16 5.90 20.89 8.96
CA ALA A 16 5.00 20.88 7.81
C ALA A 16 3.57 21.22 8.28
N PRO A 17 2.77 21.93 7.47
CA PRO A 17 1.37 22.17 7.81
C PRO A 17 0.66 20.83 8.03
N ALA A 18 -0.10 20.73 9.12
CA ALA A 18 -0.88 19.53 9.39
C ALA A 18 -1.93 19.36 8.27
N VAL A 19 -1.93 18.20 7.62
CA VAL A 19 -3.00 17.83 6.70
C VAL A 19 -4.28 17.68 7.53
N PRO A 20 -5.36 18.42 7.21
CA PRO A 20 -6.62 18.25 7.91
C PRO A 20 -7.15 16.83 7.65
N CYS A 21 -7.48 16.12 8.73
CA CYS A 21 -7.97 14.75 8.71
C CYS A 21 -9.18 14.62 9.63
N GLY A 22 -10.01 13.60 9.38
CA GLY A 22 -11.28 13.40 10.08
C GLY A 22 -12.30 14.52 9.82
N GLY A 23 -13.25 14.65 10.75
CA GLY A 23 -14.37 15.58 10.62
C GLY A 23 -15.62 14.90 10.08
N ASP A 24 -16.48 15.68 9.43
CA ASP A 24 -17.67 15.17 8.78
C ASP A 24 -17.29 14.49 7.46
N PHE A 25 -17.54 13.18 7.38
CA PHE A 25 -17.11 12.37 6.25
C PHE A 25 -17.74 12.84 4.93
N GLU A 26 -19.02 13.21 4.93
CA GLU A 26 -19.71 13.65 3.71
C GLU A 26 -19.17 15.00 3.23
N ALA A 27 -18.97 15.98 4.12
CA ALA A 27 -18.37 17.25 3.77
C ALA A 27 -16.95 17.08 3.21
N TRP A 28 -16.13 16.22 3.82
CA TRP A 28 -14.81 15.88 3.32
C TRP A 28 -14.89 15.22 1.93
N LYS A 29 -15.78 14.25 1.75
CA LYS A 29 -15.98 13.52 0.48
C LYS A 29 -16.41 14.45 -0.66
N GLN A 30 -17.24 15.45 -0.38
CA GLN A 30 -17.60 16.47 -1.36
C GLN A 30 -16.39 17.35 -1.77
N GLY A 31 -15.50 17.66 -0.83
CA GLY A 31 -14.21 18.30 -1.13
C GLY A 31 -13.37 17.46 -2.08
N VAL A 32 -13.21 16.16 -1.78
CA VAL A 32 -12.50 15.20 -2.64
C VAL A 32 -13.16 15.10 -4.01
N ALA A 33 -14.50 15.11 -4.09
CA ALA A 33 -15.22 15.06 -5.37
C ALA A 33 -14.95 16.31 -6.23
N ALA A 34 -14.85 17.50 -5.62
CA ALA A 34 -14.48 18.73 -6.33
C ALA A 34 -13.04 18.69 -6.87
N GLU A 35 -12.10 18.16 -6.08
CA GLU A 35 -10.72 17.94 -6.51
C GLU A 35 -10.65 16.91 -7.64
N ALA A 36 -11.31 15.77 -7.50
CA ALA A 36 -11.38 14.72 -8.50
C ALA A 36 -11.97 15.23 -9.83
N LYS A 37 -13.04 16.02 -9.76
CA LYS A 37 -13.63 16.67 -10.95
C LYS A 37 -12.65 17.61 -11.63
N THR A 38 -11.90 18.40 -10.86
CA THR A 38 -10.87 19.31 -11.39
C THR A 38 -9.71 18.53 -12.03
N ALA A 39 -9.38 17.35 -11.49
CA ALA A 39 -8.40 16.43 -12.05
C ALA A 39 -8.90 15.64 -13.27
N GLY A 40 -10.16 15.84 -13.70
CA GLY A 40 -10.73 15.23 -14.90
C GLY A 40 -11.36 13.85 -14.67
N VAL A 41 -11.67 13.48 -13.42
CA VAL A 41 -12.42 12.25 -13.13
C VAL A 41 -13.82 12.36 -13.72
N GLY A 42 -14.19 11.37 -14.55
CA GLY A 42 -15.50 11.32 -15.20
C GLY A 42 -16.62 10.90 -14.26
N GLN A 43 -17.87 11.00 -14.75
CA GLN A 43 -19.08 10.79 -13.94
C GLN A 43 -19.10 9.45 -13.21
N VAL A 44 -18.67 8.36 -13.86
CA VAL A 44 -18.61 7.01 -13.25
C VAL A 44 -17.74 7.00 -11.98
N GLY A 45 -16.62 7.72 -11.98
CA GLY A 45 -15.75 7.80 -10.81
C GLY A 45 -16.31 8.70 -9.71
N LEU A 46 -17.03 9.77 -10.08
CA LEU A 46 -17.69 10.66 -9.13
C LEU A 46 -18.90 9.98 -8.47
N ASP A 47 -19.68 9.22 -9.24
CA ASP A 47 -20.80 8.43 -8.71
C ASP A 47 -20.30 7.34 -7.76
N ALA A 48 -19.22 6.64 -8.14
CA ALA A 48 -18.60 5.65 -7.27
C ALA A 48 -18.05 6.27 -5.98
N LEU A 49 -17.49 7.49 -6.05
CA LEU A 49 -17.04 8.22 -4.87
C LEU A 49 -18.23 8.62 -3.98
N GLU A 50 -19.35 9.05 -4.56
CA GLU A 50 -20.56 9.38 -3.81
C GLU A 50 -21.10 8.16 -3.04
N ASP A 51 -21.09 6.98 -3.66
CA ASP A 51 -21.51 5.71 -3.06
C ASP A 51 -20.49 5.15 -2.04
N ALA A 52 -19.28 5.70 -1.97
CA ALA A 52 -18.23 5.21 -1.08
C ALA A 52 -18.54 5.53 0.39
N THR A 53 -18.33 4.53 1.25
CA THR A 53 -18.59 4.64 2.70
C THR A 53 -17.35 4.30 3.51
N ILE A 54 -17.33 4.77 4.76
CA ILE A 54 -16.38 4.28 5.76
C ILE A 54 -16.58 2.78 6.01
N ASP A 55 -15.49 2.03 6.12
CA ASP A 55 -15.46 0.62 6.47
C ASP A 55 -14.65 0.41 7.77
N ASP A 56 -15.34 0.14 8.87
CA ASP A 56 -14.71 -0.08 10.18
C ASP A 56 -13.74 -1.27 10.20
N LYS A 57 -13.92 -2.26 9.31
CA LYS A 57 -12.98 -3.38 9.19
C LYS A 57 -11.63 -2.89 8.70
N VAL A 58 -11.61 -1.88 7.81
CA VAL A 58 -10.37 -1.28 7.31
C VAL A 58 -9.63 -0.59 8.46
N LEU A 59 -10.34 0.22 9.26
CA LEU A 59 -9.75 0.89 10.44
C LEU A 59 -9.21 -0.12 11.45
N ALA A 60 -9.96 -1.18 11.74
CA ALA A 60 -9.53 -2.23 12.64
C ALA A 60 -8.26 -2.94 12.10
N ARG A 61 -8.21 -3.21 10.79
CA ARG A 61 -7.09 -3.90 10.15
C ARG A 61 -5.85 -3.03 10.06
N ASP A 62 -6.03 -1.74 9.82
CA ASP A 62 -4.99 -0.73 9.83
C ASP A 62 -4.36 -0.64 11.24
N ARG A 63 -5.18 -0.58 12.29
CA ARG A 63 -4.74 -0.54 13.70
C ARG A 63 -4.09 -1.83 14.20
N ALA A 64 -4.29 -2.96 13.53
CA ALA A 64 -3.71 -4.23 13.93
C ALA A 64 -2.17 -4.23 13.78
N GLN A 65 -1.46 -4.81 14.76
CA GLN A 65 0.02 -4.90 14.78
C GLN A 65 0.54 -6.34 14.95
N GLY A 66 -0.33 -7.36 14.81
CA GLY A 66 -0.01 -8.75 15.17
C GLY A 66 1.09 -9.44 14.36
N VAL A 67 1.53 -8.88 13.23
CA VAL A 67 2.68 -9.44 12.49
C VAL A 67 4.00 -9.12 13.19
N PHE A 68 4.11 -7.95 13.83
CA PHE A 68 5.34 -7.47 14.46
C PHE A 68 5.69 -8.21 15.77
N SER A 69 4.80 -9.07 16.27
CA SER A 69 5.06 -9.90 17.45
C SER A 69 5.62 -11.29 17.14
N GLN A 70 5.84 -11.64 15.87
CA GLN A 70 6.38 -12.95 15.47
C GLN A 70 7.91 -12.98 15.48
N THR A 71 8.50 -14.12 15.82
CA THR A 71 9.93 -14.36 15.57
C THR A 71 10.20 -14.54 14.07
N PHE A 72 11.46 -14.37 13.65
CA PHE A 72 11.84 -14.60 12.25
C PHE A 72 11.50 -16.02 11.78
N ILE A 73 11.69 -17.05 12.62
CA ILE A 73 11.41 -18.44 12.25
C ILE A 73 9.89 -18.66 12.07
N GLN A 74 9.06 -18.08 12.92
CA GLN A 74 7.60 -18.14 12.77
C GLN A 74 7.14 -17.44 11.49
N PHE A 75 7.63 -16.23 11.25
CA PHE A 75 7.29 -15.44 10.07
C PHE A 75 7.74 -16.13 8.78
N SER A 76 9.02 -16.49 8.67
CA SER A 76 9.58 -17.14 7.48
C SER A 76 8.93 -18.49 7.18
N GLY A 77 8.63 -19.30 8.20
CA GLY A 77 7.92 -20.57 8.02
C GLY A 77 6.52 -20.42 7.45
N ARG A 78 5.80 -19.35 7.81
CA ARG A 78 4.50 -19.02 7.20
C ARG A 78 4.67 -18.50 5.77
N MET A 79 5.67 -17.65 5.52
CA MET A 79 5.86 -17.01 4.22
C MET A 79 6.36 -17.99 3.15
N ILE A 80 7.21 -18.94 3.53
CA ILE A 80 7.85 -19.93 2.63
C ILE A 80 7.19 -21.31 2.84
N SER A 81 5.86 -21.36 2.68
CA SER A 81 5.11 -22.61 2.87
C SER A 81 5.40 -23.64 1.77
N ALA A 82 5.23 -24.92 2.09
CA ALA A 82 5.38 -26.01 1.10
C ALA A 82 4.43 -25.84 -0.10
N TYR A 83 3.24 -25.28 0.14
CA TYR A 83 2.30 -24.91 -0.93
C TYR A 83 2.93 -23.91 -1.90
N ARG A 84 3.50 -22.81 -1.40
CA ARG A 84 4.12 -21.76 -2.23
C ARG A 84 5.33 -22.27 -3.00
N LEU A 85 6.16 -23.13 -2.40
CA LEU A 85 7.28 -23.74 -3.10
C LEU A 85 6.81 -24.61 -4.28
N LYS A 86 5.80 -25.46 -4.05
CA LYS A 86 5.23 -26.33 -5.09
C LYS A 86 4.58 -25.52 -6.21
N GLN A 87 3.72 -24.56 -5.85
CA GLN A 87 3.00 -23.75 -6.84
C GLN A 87 3.95 -22.80 -7.57
N GLY A 88 4.92 -22.20 -6.88
CA GLY A 88 5.93 -21.33 -7.48
C GLY A 88 6.70 -22.03 -8.60
N LYS A 89 7.17 -23.26 -8.35
CA LYS A 89 7.79 -24.09 -9.40
C LYS A 89 6.84 -24.32 -10.57
N ALA A 90 5.60 -24.72 -10.30
CA ALA A 90 4.62 -24.97 -11.36
C ALA A 90 4.29 -23.69 -12.17
N ARG A 91 4.30 -22.51 -11.56
CA ARG A 91 4.07 -21.23 -12.23
C ARG A 91 5.26 -20.79 -13.08
N LEU A 92 6.49 -21.00 -12.61
CA LEU A 92 7.70 -20.80 -13.40
C LEU A 92 7.70 -21.68 -14.65
N ASP A 93 7.36 -22.96 -14.49
CA ASP A 93 7.30 -23.91 -15.60
C ASP A 93 6.16 -23.53 -16.57
N LYS A 94 4.99 -23.11 -16.06
CA LYS A 94 3.82 -22.74 -16.86
C LYS A 94 4.01 -21.46 -17.68
N TYR A 95 4.71 -20.46 -17.13
CA TYR A 95 4.86 -19.12 -17.72
C TYR A 95 6.32 -18.81 -18.10
N ALA A 96 7.08 -19.85 -18.44
CA ALA A 96 8.51 -19.74 -18.71
C ALA A 96 8.84 -18.75 -19.83
N ASP A 97 8.02 -18.69 -20.87
CA ASP A 97 8.13 -17.76 -21.99
C ASP A 97 7.90 -16.30 -21.56
N ILE A 98 6.87 -16.06 -20.73
CA ILE A 98 6.57 -14.73 -20.19
C ILE A 98 7.71 -14.25 -19.29
N PHE A 99 8.22 -15.13 -18.42
CA PHE A 99 9.34 -14.77 -17.54
C PHE A 99 10.63 -14.54 -18.32
N ALA A 100 10.93 -15.35 -19.34
CA ALA A 100 12.09 -15.13 -20.20
C ALA A 100 12.02 -13.76 -20.91
N ARG A 101 10.85 -13.39 -21.42
CA ARG A 101 10.63 -12.06 -22.02
C ARG A 101 10.79 -10.94 -20.99
N ALA A 102 10.17 -11.08 -19.82
CA ALA A 102 10.26 -10.07 -18.76
C ALA A 102 11.70 -9.89 -18.25
N GLU A 103 12.47 -10.98 -18.16
CA GLU A 103 13.88 -10.93 -17.80
C GLU A 103 14.72 -10.23 -18.87
N GLN A 104 14.45 -10.50 -20.16
CA GLN A 104 15.12 -9.81 -21.27
C GLN A 104 14.81 -8.30 -21.29
N GLU A 105 13.57 -7.92 -21.01
CA GLU A 105 13.10 -6.53 -21.10
C GLU A 105 13.47 -5.71 -19.87
N TYR A 106 13.33 -6.29 -18.67
CA TYR A 106 13.46 -5.57 -17.41
C TYR A 106 14.65 -6.00 -16.55
N GLY A 107 15.36 -7.09 -16.91
CA GLY A 107 16.51 -7.60 -16.14
C GLY A 107 16.14 -8.26 -14.82
N VAL A 108 14.86 -8.60 -14.60
CA VAL A 108 14.38 -9.22 -13.36
C VAL A 108 14.14 -10.71 -13.59
N PRO A 109 14.85 -11.61 -12.87
CA PRO A 109 14.66 -13.04 -13.04
C PRO A 109 13.25 -13.50 -12.68
N GLY A 110 12.70 -14.43 -13.47
CA GLY A 110 11.37 -15.01 -13.24
C GLY A 110 11.11 -15.51 -11.81
N PRO A 111 12.07 -16.20 -11.15
CA PRO A 111 11.91 -16.62 -9.75
C PRO A 111 11.66 -15.49 -8.77
N ILE A 112 12.23 -14.29 -9.00
CA ILE A 112 12.02 -13.12 -8.14
C ILE A 112 10.59 -12.62 -8.28
N VAL A 113 10.12 -12.41 -9.52
CA VAL A 113 8.73 -11.99 -9.78
C VAL A 113 7.74 -13.01 -9.21
N THR A 114 8.03 -14.30 -9.38
CA THR A 114 7.20 -15.39 -8.84
C THR A 114 7.13 -15.37 -7.32
N ALA A 115 8.24 -15.05 -6.64
CA ALA A 115 8.27 -14.95 -5.18
C ALA A 115 7.36 -13.81 -4.69
N PHE A 116 7.41 -12.62 -5.30
CA PHE A 116 6.48 -11.54 -4.97
C PHE A 116 5.03 -11.95 -5.21
N TRP A 117 4.73 -12.53 -6.37
CA TRP A 117 3.37 -12.96 -6.67
C TRP A 117 2.81 -13.98 -5.64
N ALA A 118 3.67 -14.87 -5.13
CA ALA A 118 3.33 -15.79 -4.05
C ALA A 118 2.99 -15.07 -2.75
N LEU A 119 3.84 -14.11 -2.34
CA LEU A 119 3.68 -13.42 -1.05
C LEU A 119 2.53 -12.42 -1.05
N GLU A 120 2.25 -11.78 -2.19
CA GLU A 120 1.19 -10.78 -2.31
C GLU A 120 -0.20 -11.42 -2.41
N THR A 121 -0.35 -12.50 -3.18
CA THR A 121 -1.70 -13.00 -3.52
C THR A 121 -1.84 -14.53 -3.60
N ASP A 122 -0.83 -15.29 -3.15
CA ASP A 122 -0.80 -16.74 -3.34
C ASP A 122 -1.04 -17.14 -4.81
N PHE A 123 -0.36 -16.43 -5.72
CA PHE A 123 -0.51 -16.59 -7.17
C PHE A 123 -1.91 -16.24 -7.70
N GLY A 124 -2.57 -15.25 -7.08
CA GLY A 124 -3.93 -14.83 -7.41
C GLY A 124 -5.04 -15.61 -6.70
N ALA A 125 -4.72 -16.56 -5.83
CA ALA A 125 -5.72 -17.32 -5.06
C ALA A 125 -6.38 -16.48 -3.96
N VAL A 126 -5.68 -15.46 -3.44
CA VAL A 126 -6.16 -14.55 -2.40
C VAL A 126 -5.86 -13.12 -2.81
N GLN A 127 -6.88 -12.35 -3.20
CA GLN A 127 -6.70 -10.96 -3.68
C GLN A 127 -7.18 -9.90 -2.67
N GLY A 128 -7.59 -10.34 -1.48
CA GLY A 128 -8.30 -9.51 -0.50
C GLY A 128 -9.81 -9.48 -0.74
N ASP A 129 -10.54 -9.03 0.27
CA ASP A 129 -12.01 -9.01 0.33
C ASP A 129 -12.58 -7.62 0.68
N PHE A 130 -11.73 -6.58 0.68
CA PHE A 130 -12.13 -5.20 0.88
C PHE A 130 -12.58 -4.56 -0.43
N HIS A 131 -13.61 -3.71 -0.37
CA HIS A 131 -13.92 -2.80 -1.47
C HIS A 131 -12.83 -1.72 -1.54
N THR A 132 -12.03 -1.72 -2.61
CA THR A 132 -10.85 -0.85 -2.74
C THR A 132 -11.16 0.62 -2.50
N LEU A 133 -12.25 1.13 -3.07
CA LEU A 133 -12.60 2.55 -2.89
C LEU A 133 -13.01 2.86 -1.44
N ASN A 134 -13.79 1.99 -0.79
CA ASN A 134 -14.18 2.17 0.61
C ASN A 134 -12.94 2.14 1.51
N ALA A 135 -11.98 1.26 1.24
CA ALA A 135 -10.73 1.21 1.98
C ALA A 135 -9.90 2.49 1.80
N LEU A 136 -9.80 3.01 0.58
CA LEU A 136 -9.06 4.24 0.31
C LEU A 136 -9.72 5.45 0.97
N VAL A 137 -11.04 5.65 0.84
CA VAL A 137 -11.72 6.80 1.48
C VAL A 137 -11.69 6.70 3.00
N THR A 138 -11.78 5.48 3.54
CA THR A 138 -11.68 5.24 4.99
C THR A 138 -10.31 5.65 5.53
N LEU A 139 -9.23 5.23 4.86
CA LEU A 139 -7.87 5.53 5.32
C LEU A 139 -7.48 6.99 5.06
N ALA A 140 -7.91 7.57 3.94
CA ALA A 140 -7.64 8.96 3.61
C ALA A 140 -8.38 9.93 4.54
N HIS A 141 -9.55 9.54 5.06
CA HIS A 141 -10.27 10.32 6.06
C HIS A 141 -9.71 10.12 7.48
N ASP A 142 -9.09 8.98 7.80
CA ASP A 142 -8.58 8.69 9.14
C ASP A 142 -7.29 9.46 9.48
N CYS A 143 -7.21 9.99 10.70
CA CYS A 143 -6.07 10.79 11.15
C CYS A 143 -4.79 10.02 11.49
N ARG A 144 -4.78 8.68 11.43
CA ARG A 144 -3.56 7.92 11.74
C ARG A 144 -2.49 8.07 10.67
N ARG A 145 -2.91 8.25 9.41
CA ARG A 145 -2.03 8.39 8.24
C ARG A 145 -2.57 9.50 7.32
N PRO A 146 -2.60 10.75 7.82
CA PRO A 146 -3.21 11.88 7.11
C PRO A 146 -2.38 12.30 5.89
#